data_AF-A0A8A0RLP8-F1
#
_entry.id   AF-A0A8A0RLP8-F1
#
_cell.length_a   1.000
_cell.length_b   1.000
_cell.length_c   1.000
_cell.angle_alpha   90.00
_cell.angle_beta   90.00
_cell.angle_gamma   90.00
#
_symmetry.space_group_name_H-M   'P 1'
#
loop_
_entity.id
_entity.type
_entity.pdbx_description
1 polymer ?
#
loop_
_entity_poly.entity_id
_entity_poly.type
_entity_poly.pdbx_seq_one_letter_code
_entity_poly.pdbx_strand_id
1 'polypeptide(L)'
;MLFTIDGEPMRFRKLIRLIKNRIFLRPLSEGLKSQSSAAEKPVSADIKENEAFLRQSFSGFCDIVFRPFRFGKNRQLKGLLVYIDGLSDRRILNQDILNPLLKEQDLTYGKLTLDSLENIVAVTEMTEERNLDAAVNKILSGETGFFVDGMAVSFVFNTKGWKSRSLQEPENERVLRGPRQGFVETLRTNTALIRRIIKSTDLKTETFIIGEKTKTEVVIMYLESLVNKGVLEILRKRLSSIKTDGILNVSYLEEFFEESPMSPFPQIMYTERTDRTVANILEGRIAVFAEGAPFALLVPSIFAQFFQSPDDYYNRPIFASLTRIFRIIGFFVATTLPGIYVAVTTFHYEMIPSKLLIPIAQSRAGLPFSPLTETLLMEATVEILREASIRLPGTIGQTIGIVGALVIGDAAVKANLVSPILVIVLAITILGSFTVPNYNASLSSRIMRFPIIILAGYL
;
A
#
# COMPACT_ATOMS: atom_id res chain seq x y z
N MET A 1 -12.17 -41.69 -4.21
CA MET A 1 -11.62 -41.71 -5.57
C MET A 1 -10.13 -41.42 -5.49
N LEU A 2 -9.29 -42.41 -5.83
CA LEU A 2 -7.84 -42.28 -5.93
C LEU A 2 -7.52 -41.78 -7.35
N PHE A 3 -6.85 -40.64 -7.47
CA PHE A 3 -6.34 -40.14 -8.75
C PHE A 3 -5.04 -40.90 -9.11
N THR A 4 -5.00 -41.51 -10.29
CA THR A 4 -3.85 -42.24 -10.85
C THR A 4 -3.25 -41.46 -12.03
N ILE A 5 -1.93 -41.34 -12.06
CA ILE A 5 -1.12 -41.02 -13.25
C ILE A 5 0.08 -41.99 -13.19
N ASP A 6 0.36 -42.69 -14.29
CA ASP A 6 1.42 -43.70 -14.44
C ASP A 6 1.34 -44.95 -13.52
N GLY A 7 0.14 -45.52 -13.37
CA GLY A 7 -0.01 -46.93 -12.98
C GLY A 7 0.36 -47.36 -11.54
N GLU A 8 0.90 -46.47 -10.70
CA GLU A 8 1.24 -46.80 -9.31
C GLU A 8 0.36 -46.07 -8.28
N PRO A 9 -0.12 -46.73 -7.21
CA PRO A 9 -0.97 -46.12 -6.19
C PRO A 9 -0.18 -45.15 -5.30
N MET A 10 -0.36 -43.85 -5.54
CA MET A 10 0.32 -42.80 -4.78
C MET A 10 -0.29 -42.67 -3.36
N ARG A 11 0.43 -43.16 -2.34
CA ARG A 11 0.05 -42.96 -0.93
C ARG A 11 -0.12 -41.47 -0.64
N PHE A 12 -1.23 -41.08 0.00
CA PHE A 12 -1.61 -39.69 0.35
C PHE A 12 -0.47 -38.85 0.97
N ARG A 13 0.46 -39.50 1.69
CA ARG A 13 1.68 -38.86 2.22
C ARG A 13 2.66 -38.35 1.15
N LYS A 14 2.78 -38.98 -0.02
CA LYS A 14 3.62 -38.52 -1.15
C LYS A 14 2.99 -37.30 -1.84
N LEU A 15 1.67 -37.27 -1.99
CA LEU A 15 0.94 -36.12 -2.54
C LEU A 15 1.09 -34.90 -1.62
N ILE A 16 0.96 -35.07 -0.31
CA ILE A 16 1.23 -34.01 0.67
C ILE A 16 2.70 -33.57 0.60
N ARG A 17 3.66 -34.49 0.40
CA ARG A 17 5.09 -34.13 0.26
C ARG A 17 5.38 -33.34 -1.01
N LEU A 18 4.72 -33.66 -2.13
CA LEU A 18 4.84 -32.93 -3.40
C LEU A 18 4.16 -31.56 -3.35
N ILE A 19 2.99 -31.46 -2.73
CA ILE A 19 2.29 -30.20 -2.45
C ILE A 19 3.13 -29.35 -1.49
N LYS A 20 3.73 -29.96 -0.46
CA LYS A 20 4.63 -29.26 0.47
C LYS A 20 5.94 -28.81 -0.20
N ASN A 21 6.44 -29.51 -1.21
CA ASN A 21 7.64 -29.05 -1.92
C ASN A 21 7.35 -28.05 -3.07
N ARG A 22 6.11 -27.96 -3.56
CA ARG A 22 5.71 -26.97 -4.59
C ARG A 22 5.05 -25.70 -4.04
N ILE A 23 4.40 -25.77 -2.87
CA ILE A 23 3.61 -24.65 -2.29
C ILE A 23 4.25 -24.10 -1.01
N PHE A 24 5.04 -24.90 -0.30
CA PHE A 24 5.82 -24.42 0.84
C PHE A 24 7.20 -23.98 0.35
N LEU A 25 7.36 -22.66 0.27
CA LEU A 25 8.61 -21.91 0.37
C LEU A 25 9.87 -22.78 0.23
N ARG A 26 10.55 -22.69 -0.93
CA ARG A 26 12.02 -22.68 -0.89
C ARG A 26 12.37 -21.77 0.29
N PRO A 27 13.16 -22.22 1.28
CA PRO A 27 13.60 -21.29 2.28
C PRO A 27 14.28 -20.14 1.52
N LEU A 28 13.82 -18.92 1.74
CA LEU A 28 14.42 -17.68 1.24
C LEU A 28 15.88 -17.49 1.76
N SER A 29 16.50 -18.55 2.27
CA SER A 29 17.86 -18.62 2.78
C SER A 29 18.92 -19.01 1.73
N GLU A 30 18.54 -19.28 0.47
CA GLU A 30 19.53 -19.46 -0.63
C GLU A 30 19.65 -18.24 -1.56
N GLY A 31 18.84 -17.18 -1.34
CA GLY A 31 18.93 -15.89 -2.04
C GLY A 31 19.39 -14.73 -1.15
N LEU A 32 19.28 -14.86 0.17
CA LEU A 32 19.92 -13.98 1.14
C LEU A 32 21.26 -14.62 1.54
N LYS A 33 22.21 -14.67 0.60
CA LYS A 33 23.61 -14.64 1.02
C LYS A 33 23.73 -13.42 1.91
N SER A 34 24.13 -13.64 3.15
CA SER A 34 24.60 -12.58 4.02
C SER A 34 25.50 -11.67 3.19
N GLN A 35 25.16 -10.38 3.11
CA GLN A 35 26.16 -9.37 2.84
C GLN A 35 27.13 -9.40 4.02
N SER A 36 28.05 -10.36 4.00
CA SER A 36 29.16 -10.46 4.94
C SER A 36 30.41 -10.70 4.11
N SER A 37 30.89 -9.62 3.49
CA SER A 37 32.32 -9.29 3.28
C SER A 37 32.51 -8.14 2.27
N ALA A 38 31.66 -7.12 2.28
CA ALA A 38 32.15 -5.82 1.81
C ALA A 38 33.19 -5.38 2.83
N ALA A 39 34.43 -5.15 2.39
CA ALA A 39 35.51 -4.71 3.28
C ALA A 39 35.05 -3.47 4.05
N GLU A 40 34.97 -3.60 5.38
CA GLU A 40 34.55 -2.53 6.27
C GLU A 40 35.36 -1.26 5.99
N LYS A 41 34.68 -0.20 5.57
CA LYS A 41 35.39 1.03 5.20
C LYS A 41 35.60 1.90 6.45
N PRO A 42 36.84 2.11 6.91
CA PRO A 42 37.09 2.96 8.06
C PRO A 42 36.75 4.42 7.76
N VAL A 43 36.39 5.17 8.78
CA VAL A 43 36.23 6.62 8.69
C VAL A 43 37.58 7.25 8.39
N SER A 44 37.67 8.00 7.28
CA SER A 44 38.88 8.72 6.89
C SER A 44 39.03 10.00 7.72
N ALA A 45 40.27 10.46 7.88
CA ALA A 45 40.52 11.78 8.45
C ALA A 45 40.13 12.91 7.48
N ASP A 46 40.10 12.67 6.15
CA ASP A 46 39.61 13.67 5.20
C ASP A 46 38.08 13.64 5.12
N ILE A 47 37.45 14.75 5.52
CA ILE A 47 35.99 14.89 5.47
C ILE A 47 35.44 14.74 4.05
N LYS A 48 36.20 15.11 3.02
CA LYS A 48 35.76 15.01 1.62
C LYS A 48 35.66 13.57 1.16
N GLU A 49 36.56 12.69 1.61
CA GLU A 49 36.50 11.26 1.30
C GLU A 49 35.28 10.61 1.96
N ASN A 50 35.01 10.99 3.22
CA ASN A 50 33.81 10.54 3.94
C ASN A 50 32.53 11.04 3.24
N GLU A 51 32.48 12.32 2.87
CA GLU A 51 31.34 12.90 2.15
C GLU A 51 31.11 12.20 0.81
N ALA A 52 32.17 11.94 0.03
CA ALA A 52 32.07 11.24 -1.25
C ALA A 52 31.52 9.82 -1.09
N PHE A 53 31.99 9.08 -0.07
CA PHE A 53 31.46 7.75 0.24
C PHE A 53 29.98 7.80 0.64
N LEU A 54 29.60 8.71 1.55
CA LEU A 54 28.21 8.83 1.99
C LEU A 54 27.29 9.25 0.85
N ARG A 55 27.71 10.17 -0.02
CA ARG A 55 26.96 10.55 -1.23
C ARG A 55 26.78 9.38 -2.19
N GLN A 56 27.77 8.51 -2.31
CA GLN A 56 27.67 7.28 -3.10
C GLN A 56 26.70 6.28 -2.45
N SER A 57 26.81 6.05 -1.15
CA SER A 57 25.95 5.13 -0.40
C SER A 57 24.49 5.56 -0.38
N PHE A 58 24.23 6.86 -0.25
CA PHE A 58 22.90 7.47 -0.32
C PHE A 58 22.53 7.97 -1.73
N SER A 59 23.17 7.44 -2.77
CA SER A 59 22.82 7.76 -4.15
C SER A 59 21.33 7.47 -4.41
N GLY A 60 20.62 8.42 -5.02
CA GLY A 60 19.18 8.31 -5.28
C GLY A 60 18.30 8.53 -4.04
N PHE A 61 18.83 9.12 -2.96
CA PHE A 61 18.02 9.61 -1.85
C PHE A 61 17.75 11.10 -2.07
N CYS A 62 16.52 11.47 -2.33
CA CYS A 62 16.12 12.89 -2.43
C CYS A 62 16.05 13.60 -1.06
N ASP A 63 16.21 12.85 0.02
CA ASP A 63 15.86 13.28 1.36
C ASP A 63 16.96 13.16 2.41
N ILE A 64 18.14 12.75 1.96
CA ILE A 64 19.37 12.86 2.72
C ILE A 64 19.86 14.32 2.67
N VAL A 65 20.20 14.88 3.84
CA VAL A 65 20.71 16.24 3.94
C VAL A 65 22.17 16.19 4.36
N PHE A 66 23.02 16.81 3.55
CA PHE A 66 24.43 17.04 3.85
C PHE A 66 24.60 18.51 4.20
N ARG A 67 24.90 18.80 5.46
CA ARG A 67 25.04 20.17 5.97
C ARG A 67 26.48 20.44 6.42
N PRO A 68 27.34 21.02 5.55
CA PRO A 68 28.66 21.46 5.96
C PRO A 68 28.57 22.74 6.81
N PHE A 69 29.44 22.86 7.80
CA PHE A 69 29.57 24.05 8.64
C PHE A 69 30.99 24.18 9.20
N ARG A 70 31.29 25.35 9.79
CA ARG A 70 32.58 25.60 10.45
C ARG A 70 32.38 26.00 11.90
N PHE A 71 33.21 25.49 12.78
CA PHE A 71 33.07 25.66 14.23
C PHE A 71 34.43 25.70 14.94
N GLY A 72 34.42 25.86 16.27
CA GLY A 72 35.62 26.00 17.09
C GLY A 72 36.31 27.35 16.94
N LYS A 73 37.50 27.47 17.54
CA LYS A 73 38.25 28.74 17.59
C LYS A 73 38.45 29.32 16.20
N ASN A 74 38.03 30.58 16.00
CA ASN A 74 38.10 31.27 14.70
C ASN A 74 37.48 30.50 13.52
N ARG A 75 36.52 29.58 13.77
CA ARG A 75 35.87 28.74 12.74
C ARG A 75 36.85 27.92 11.89
N GLN A 76 37.92 27.43 12.52
CA GLN A 76 38.96 26.65 11.83
C GLN A 76 38.55 25.19 11.57
N LEU A 77 37.70 24.61 12.44
CA LEU A 77 37.24 23.24 12.28
C LEU A 77 36.14 23.17 11.23
N LYS A 78 36.21 22.17 10.35
CA LYS A 78 35.15 21.88 9.38
C LYS A 78 34.37 20.66 9.85
N GLY A 79 33.05 20.82 9.91
CA GLY A 79 32.11 19.78 10.28
C GLY A 79 31.10 19.49 9.18
N LEU A 80 30.60 18.27 9.14
CA LEU A 80 29.54 17.84 8.24
C LEU A 80 28.50 17.07 9.04
N LEU A 81 27.27 17.59 9.08
CA LEU A 81 26.11 16.83 9.57
C LEU A 81 25.44 16.12 8.41
N VAL A 82 25.10 14.84 8.62
CA VAL A 82 24.41 14.01 7.65
C VAL A 82 23.21 13.35 8.35
N TYR A 83 22.01 13.62 7.84
CA TYR A 83 20.76 13.10 8.42
C TYR A 83 19.67 12.96 7.35
N ILE A 84 18.67 12.12 7.62
CA ILE A 84 17.51 11.96 6.74
C ILE A 84 16.40 12.90 7.22
N ASP A 85 15.96 13.80 6.34
CA ASP A 85 14.89 14.73 6.66
C ASP A 85 13.60 13.98 7.02
N GLY A 86 12.83 14.45 7.99
CA GLY A 86 11.61 13.76 8.45
C GLY A 86 11.80 12.52 9.34
N LEU A 87 13.00 11.91 9.40
CA LEU A 87 13.34 10.92 10.44
C LEU A 87 14.01 11.59 11.66
N SER A 88 14.81 12.62 11.42
CA SER A 88 15.51 13.37 12.46
C SER A 88 14.74 14.63 12.88
N ASP A 89 14.76 14.96 14.18
CA ASP A 89 14.11 16.15 14.72
C ASP A 89 14.90 17.42 14.36
N ARG A 90 14.29 18.29 13.55
CA ARG A 90 14.91 19.57 13.15
C ARG A 90 15.15 20.51 14.35
N ARG A 91 14.36 20.41 15.43
CA ARG A 91 14.55 21.21 16.64
C ARG A 91 15.81 20.76 17.36
N ILE A 92 15.96 19.45 17.60
CA ILE A 92 17.17 18.88 18.24
C ILE A 92 18.41 19.20 17.40
N LEU A 93 18.33 18.99 16.09
CA LEU A 93 19.42 19.31 15.16
C LEU A 93 19.88 20.76 15.23
N ASN A 94 18.95 21.73 15.27
CA ASN A 94 19.31 23.14 15.23
C ASN A 94 19.63 23.71 16.62
N GLN A 95 18.78 23.44 17.62
CA GLN A 95 18.87 24.03 18.94
C GLN A 95 19.87 23.32 19.83
N ASP A 96 19.90 21.99 19.77
CA ASP A 96 20.60 21.16 20.75
C ASP A 96 21.98 20.70 20.22
N ILE A 97 22.15 20.61 18.89
CA ILE A 97 23.43 20.23 18.25
C ILE A 97 24.13 21.41 17.58
N LEU A 98 23.53 22.00 16.55
CA LEU A 98 24.24 22.96 15.71
C LEU A 98 24.53 24.28 16.45
N ASN A 99 23.56 24.86 17.15
CA ASN A 99 23.74 26.13 17.85
C ASN A 99 24.84 26.06 18.92
N PRO A 100 24.91 25.03 19.78
CA PRO A 100 26.00 24.89 20.73
C PRO A 100 27.37 24.73 20.05
N LEU A 101 27.48 23.88 19.03
CA LEU A 101 28.72 23.71 18.28
C LEU A 101 29.21 25.01 17.62
N LEU A 102 28.29 25.83 17.10
CA LEU A 102 28.64 27.12 16.48
C LEU A 102 29.05 28.20 17.49
N LYS A 103 28.56 28.12 18.73
CA LYS A 103 28.89 29.08 19.80
C LYS A 103 30.21 28.73 20.50
N GLU A 104 30.56 27.46 20.51
CA GLU A 104 31.76 26.98 21.18
C GLU A 104 33.03 27.44 20.45
N GLN A 105 33.90 28.16 21.18
CA GLN A 105 35.13 28.75 20.64
C GLN A 105 36.39 28.07 21.18
N ASP A 106 36.30 27.27 22.24
CA ASP A 106 37.47 26.63 22.84
C ASP A 106 37.83 25.28 22.21
N LEU A 107 36.99 24.80 21.28
CA LEU A 107 37.25 23.58 20.52
C LEU A 107 38.42 23.75 19.53
N THR A 108 39.34 22.78 19.59
CA THR A 108 40.47 22.59 18.69
C THR A 108 40.62 21.10 18.38
N TYR A 109 41.31 20.73 17.29
CA TYR A 109 41.44 19.33 16.82
C TYR A 109 41.89 18.34 17.92
N GLY A 110 42.79 18.74 18.81
CA GLY A 110 43.29 17.87 19.88
C GLY A 110 42.39 17.74 21.11
N LYS A 111 41.31 18.52 21.20
CA LYS A 111 40.37 18.52 22.34
C LYS A 111 38.99 17.95 21.99
N LEU A 112 38.75 17.63 20.72
CA LEU A 112 37.46 17.12 20.27
C LEU A 112 37.36 15.61 20.53
N THR A 113 36.86 15.26 21.70
CA THR A 113 36.52 13.88 22.10
C THR A 113 35.02 13.73 22.29
N LEU A 114 34.54 12.49 22.44
CA LEU A 114 33.15 12.20 22.79
C LEU A 114 32.74 12.95 24.08
N ASP A 115 33.54 12.87 25.14
CA ASP A 115 33.32 13.59 26.40
C ASP A 115 33.22 15.11 26.21
N SER A 116 34.04 15.69 25.33
CA SER A 116 33.98 17.13 25.04
C SER A 116 32.65 17.51 24.38
N LEU A 117 32.15 16.66 23.49
CA LEU A 117 30.90 16.88 22.78
C LEU A 117 29.68 16.69 23.68
N GLU A 118 29.72 15.72 24.61
CA GLU A 118 28.66 15.52 25.61
C GLU A 118 28.46 16.76 26.49
N ASN A 119 29.52 17.51 26.77
CA ASN A 119 29.44 18.75 27.56
C ASN A 119 28.94 19.96 26.74
N ILE A 120 28.97 19.88 25.42
CA ILE A 120 28.61 20.99 24.52
C ILE A 120 27.20 20.81 23.97
N VAL A 121 26.88 19.59 23.52
CA VAL A 121 25.66 19.25 22.82
C VAL A 121 24.61 18.73 23.82
N ALA A 122 23.39 19.25 23.73
CA ALA A 122 22.30 18.87 24.63
C ALA A 122 21.50 17.65 24.10
N VAL A 123 22.19 16.54 23.79
CA VAL A 123 21.58 15.30 23.29
C VAL A 123 21.82 14.17 24.29
N THR A 124 20.78 13.36 24.54
CA THR A 124 20.79 12.32 25.60
C THR A 124 21.70 11.14 25.28
N GLU A 125 21.82 10.76 24.01
CA GLU A 125 22.62 9.60 23.58
C GLU A 125 23.53 10.00 22.41
N MET A 126 24.83 9.80 22.60
CA MET A 126 25.87 9.96 21.58
C MET A 126 26.72 8.68 21.51
N THR A 127 27.20 8.35 20.31
CA THR A 127 28.17 7.26 20.12
C THR A 127 29.29 7.69 19.16
N GLU A 128 30.49 7.15 19.37
CA GLU A 128 31.62 7.26 18.43
C GLU A 128 31.58 6.05 17.48
N GLU A 129 31.76 6.30 16.17
CA GLU A 129 31.81 5.28 15.13
C GLU A 129 33.06 5.44 14.27
N ARG A 130 33.79 4.33 14.10
CA ARG A 130 35.04 4.26 13.30
C ARG A 130 34.83 3.64 11.92
N ASN A 131 33.64 3.11 11.67
CA ASN A 131 33.28 2.44 10.44
C ASN A 131 32.16 3.24 9.73
N LEU A 132 32.37 3.57 8.45
CA LEU A 132 31.42 4.33 7.66
C LEU A 132 30.12 3.56 7.40
N ASP A 133 30.18 2.25 7.21
CA ASP A 133 29.00 1.41 7.03
C ASP A 133 28.14 1.37 8.30
N ALA A 134 28.77 1.34 9.48
CA ALA A 134 28.07 1.46 10.77
C ALA A 134 27.38 2.83 10.90
N ALA A 135 28.07 3.92 10.53
CA ALA A 135 27.49 5.25 10.50
C ALA A 135 26.30 5.34 9.53
N VAL A 136 26.40 4.74 8.34
CA VAL A 136 25.28 4.67 7.36
C VAL A 136 24.05 3.98 7.97
N ASN A 137 24.23 2.84 8.64
CA ASN A 137 23.13 2.11 9.27
C ASN A 137 22.43 2.91 10.38
N LYS A 138 23.20 3.69 11.14
CA LYS A 138 22.65 4.59 12.17
C LYS A 138 21.89 5.76 11.55
N ILE A 139 22.42 6.37 10.49
CA ILE A 139 21.74 7.44 9.73
C ILE A 139 20.42 6.90 9.14
N LEU A 140 20.41 5.70 8.56
CA LEU A 140 19.19 5.02 8.08
C LEU A 140 18.17 4.79 9.20
N SER A 141 18.61 4.69 10.45
CA SER A 141 17.76 4.56 11.63
C SER A 141 17.21 5.90 12.15
N GLY A 142 17.53 7.02 11.50
CA GLY A 142 17.05 8.37 11.85
C GLY A 142 17.98 9.17 12.77
N GLU A 143 19.17 8.65 13.05
CA GLU A 143 20.21 9.35 13.80
C GLU A 143 20.96 10.32 12.89
N THR A 144 21.68 11.26 13.50
CA THR A 144 22.48 12.24 12.75
C THR A 144 23.95 11.89 12.87
N GLY A 145 24.59 11.63 11.73
CA GLY A 145 26.04 11.47 11.66
C GLY A 145 26.75 12.82 11.63
N PHE A 146 27.84 12.95 12.37
CA PHE A 146 28.67 14.13 12.46
C PHE A 146 30.13 13.77 12.19
N PHE A 147 30.66 14.34 11.12
CA PHE A 147 32.01 14.10 10.65
C PHE A 147 32.82 15.38 10.79
N VAL A 148 34.07 15.26 11.21
CA VAL A 148 34.97 16.39 11.43
C VAL A 148 36.24 16.16 10.63
N ASP A 149 36.63 17.18 9.87
CA ASP A 149 37.85 17.17 9.05
C ASP A 149 39.07 16.97 9.95
N GLY A 150 40.04 16.13 9.58
CA GLY A 150 41.20 15.78 10.41
C GLY A 150 40.97 14.71 11.48
N MET A 151 39.77 14.10 11.56
CA MET A 151 39.47 13.04 12.53
C MET A 151 38.98 11.75 11.84
N ALA A 152 39.65 10.63 12.14
CA ALA A 152 39.28 9.30 11.64
C ALA A 152 38.16 8.63 12.47
N VAL A 153 37.27 9.44 13.05
CA VAL A 153 36.12 9.00 13.85
C VAL A 153 34.92 9.88 13.48
N SER A 154 33.73 9.30 13.53
CA SER A 154 32.47 10.02 13.37
C SER A 154 31.67 9.95 14.66
N PHE A 155 30.92 10.99 14.97
CA PHE A 155 30.01 11.00 16.10
C PHE A 155 28.59 10.84 15.60
N VAL A 156 27.78 10.07 16.31
CA VAL A 156 26.39 9.85 15.95
C VAL A 156 25.51 10.29 17.10
N PHE A 157 24.63 11.25 16.81
CA PHE A 157 23.68 11.82 17.75
C PHE A 157 22.32 11.13 17.59
N ASN A 158 21.72 10.67 18.70
CA ASN A 158 20.35 10.19 18.67
C ASN A 158 19.37 11.38 18.54
N THR A 159 19.07 11.73 17.30
CA THR A 159 18.16 12.81 16.93
C THR A 159 16.80 12.30 16.46
N LYS A 160 16.43 11.07 16.79
CA LYS A 160 15.15 10.50 16.36
C LYS A 160 14.02 11.32 16.97
N GLY A 161 13.21 11.95 16.13
CA GLY A 161 12.03 12.68 16.58
C GLY A 161 10.96 12.61 15.52
N TRP A 162 10.17 11.54 15.60
CA TRP A 162 9.03 11.36 14.72
C TRP A 162 7.92 12.31 15.16
N LYS A 163 7.37 13.07 14.21
CA LYS A 163 6.15 13.85 14.47
C LYS A 163 5.02 12.87 14.82
N SER A 164 4.68 12.77 16.11
CA SER A 164 3.61 11.92 16.62
C SER A 164 2.25 12.61 16.59
N ARG A 165 1.90 13.35 15.52
CA ARG A 165 0.48 13.67 15.34
C ARG A 165 -0.22 12.32 15.23
N SER A 166 -1.33 12.14 15.95
CA SER A 166 -2.06 10.87 16.06
C SER A 166 -2.29 10.27 14.67
N LEU A 167 -1.46 9.32 14.27
CA LEU A 167 -1.64 8.56 13.04
C LEU A 167 -3.00 7.89 13.17
N GLN A 168 -3.94 8.29 12.33
CA GLN A 168 -5.30 7.77 12.38
C GLN A 168 -5.35 6.39 11.75
N GLU A 169 -6.27 5.57 12.22
CA GLU A 169 -6.55 4.28 11.60
C GLU A 169 -7.13 4.53 10.19
N PRO A 170 -6.62 3.86 9.14
CA PRO A 170 -7.16 3.99 7.80
C PRO A 170 -8.65 3.58 7.79
N GLU A 171 -9.54 4.48 7.39
CA GLU A 171 -10.98 4.25 7.44
C GLU A 171 -11.40 3.20 6.40
N ASN A 172 -10.74 3.17 5.25
CA ASN A 172 -11.06 2.28 4.13
C ASN A 172 -10.39 0.90 4.23
N GLU A 173 -9.35 0.75 5.06
CA GLU A 173 -8.58 -0.49 5.22
C GLU A 173 -8.43 -0.89 6.70
N ARG A 174 -9.56 -0.95 7.43
CA ARG A 174 -9.61 -1.40 8.83
C ARG A 174 -9.30 -2.89 8.92
N VAL A 175 -8.47 -3.25 9.89
CA VAL A 175 -8.00 -4.62 10.11
C VAL A 175 -8.23 -5.05 11.55
N LEU A 176 -8.49 -6.35 11.74
CA LEU A 176 -8.59 -6.91 13.09
C LEU A 176 -7.22 -7.07 13.73
N ARG A 177 -6.18 -7.35 12.93
CA ARG A 177 -4.81 -7.56 13.41
C ARG A 177 -3.79 -6.84 12.52
N GLY A 178 -2.76 -6.30 13.15
CA GLY A 178 -1.66 -5.60 12.49
C GLY A 178 -1.60 -4.12 12.84
N PRO A 179 -0.63 -3.38 12.27
CA PRO A 179 -0.47 -1.95 12.46
C PRO A 179 -1.73 -1.19 12.05
N ARG A 180 -2.04 -0.08 12.71
CA ARG A 180 -3.15 0.82 12.33
C ARG A 180 -2.65 2.13 11.73
N GLN A 181 -1.43 2.12 11.21
CA GLN A 181 -0.75 3.32 10.78
C GLN A 181 -1.11 3.64 9.34
N GLY A 182 -2.02 4.62 9.18
CA GLY A 182 -2.35 5.25 7.91
C GLY A 182 -1.34 6.31 7.49
N PHE A 183 -1.31 6.61 6.19
CA PHE A 183 -0.66 7.80 5.65
C PHE A 183 -1.45 9.07 5.99
N VAL A 184 -0.80 10.22 5.80
CA VAL A 184 -1.36 11.57 6.01
C VAL A 184 -1.11 12.42 4.78
N GLU A 185 -1.61 13.65 4.74
CA GLU A 185 -1.50 14.52 3.56
C GLU A 185 -0.08 15.05 3.32
N THR A 186 0.79 15.02 4.34
CA THR A 186 2.18 15.50 4.21
C THR A 186 3.08 14.43 3.60
N LEU A 187 3.60 14.68 2.39
CA LEU A 187 4.47 13.77 1.63
C LEU A 187 5.70 13.33 2.41
N ARG A 188 6.41 14.30 3.01
CA ARG A 188 7.63 14.06 3.81
C ARG A 188 7.37 13.12 4.98
N THR A 189 6.19 13.21 5.60
CA THR A 189 5.79 12.30 6.67
C THR A 189 5.60 10.90 6.11
N ASN A 190 4.86 10.75 5.00
CA ASN A 190 4.62 9.45 4.38
C ASN A 190 5.91 8.73 3.96
N THR A 191 6.84 9.44 3.32
CA THR A 191 8.14 8.85 2.92
C THR A 191 8.96 8.44 4.15
N ALA A 192 8.91 9.22 5.23
CA ALA A 192 9.59 8.88 6.49
C ALA A 192 8.97 7.64 7.15
N LEU A 193 7.65 7.43 7.05
CA LEU A 193 7.00 6.21 7.55
C LEU A 193 7.53 4.95 6.86
N ILE A 194 7.73 5.01 5.54
CA ILE A 194 8.32 3.89 4.79
C ILE A 194 9.79 3.67 5.20
N ARG A 195 10.60 4.73 5.25
CA ARG A 195 12.03 4.62 5.64
C ARG A 195 12.23 4.12 7.07
N ARG A 196 11.28 4.40 7.97
CA ARG A 196 11.33 3.87 9.34
C ARG A 196 11.29 2.33 9.37
N ILE A 197 10.60 1.72 8.40
CA ILE A 197 10.44 0.28 8.30
C ILE A 197 11.54 -0.33 7.41
N ILE A 198 11.77 0.24 6.22
CA ILE A 198 12.81 -0.22 5.28
C ILE A 198 14.08 0.62 5.48
N LYS A 199 15.01 0.10 6.29
CA LYS A 199 16.30 0.73 6.59
C LYS A 199 17.41 0.21 5.68
N SER A 200 17.31 0.50 4.39
CA SER A 200 18.27 0.04 3.38
C SER A 200 18.68 1.17 2.45
N THR A 201 19.96 1.21 2.07
CA THR A 201 20.49 2.07 1.00
C THR A 201 19.96 1.69 -0.39
N ASP A 202 19.38 0.49 -0.52
CA ASP A 202 18.72 0.00 -1.73
C ASP A 202 17.35 0.67 -1.96
N LEU A 203 16.75 1.29 -0.94
CA LEU A 203 15.48 2.00 -1.05
C LEU A 203 15.71 3.40 -1.65
N LYS A 204 15.46 3.52 -2.95
CA LYS A 204 15.62 4.76 -3.72
C LYS A 204 14.36 5.61 -3.67
N THR A 205 14.54 6.92 -3.74
CA THR A 205 13.47 7.91 -3.79
C THR A 205 13.74 8.94 -4.88
N GLU A 206 12.81 9.08 -5.82
CA GLU A 206 12.90 10.09 -6.88
C GLU A 206 11.75 11.07 -6.76
N THR A 207 12.06 12.36 -6.82
CA THR A 207 11.10 13.45 -6.73
C THR A 207 10.84 14.04 -8.12
N PHE A 208 9.57 14.29 -8.41
CA PHE A 208 9.06 14.98 -9.60
C PHE A 208 8.22 16.17 -9.15
N ILE A 209 8.23 17.24 -9.94
CA ILE A 209 7.36 18.41 -9.75
C ILE A 209 6.41 18.44 -10.94
N ILE A 210 5.11 18.32 -10.68
CA ILE A 210 4.09 18.15 -11.74
C ILE A 210 2.99 19.19 -11.57
N GLY A 211 2.51 19.72 -12.69
CA GLY A 211 1.50 20.77 -12.75
C GLY A 211 2.12 22.15 -12.98
N GLU A 212 1.65 22.87 -14.00
CA GLU A 212 2.18 24.18 -14.38
C GLU A 212 1.91 25.25 -13.31
N LYS A 213 0.73 25.22 -12.68
CA LYS A 213 0.29 26.17 -11.66
C LYS A 213 0.51 25.65 -10.25
N THR A 214 0.14 24.39 -9.97
CA THR A 214 0.25 23.85 -8.60
C THR A 214 1.66 23.42 -8.22
N LYS A 215 2.49 23.02 -9.19
CA LYS A 215 3.87 22.54 -8.97
C LYS A 215 3.94 21.52 -7.83
N THR A 216 3.05 20.53 -7.89
CA THR A 216 2.87 19.53 -6.83
C THR A 216 4.05 18.57 -6.81
N GLU A 217 4.59 18.31 -5.62
CA GLU A 217 5.66 17.35 -5.43
C GLU A 217 5.09 15.92 -5.45
N VAL A 218 5.72 15.06 -6.26
CA VAL A 218 5.39 13.64 -6.41
C VAL A 218 6.65 12.84 -6.17
N VAL A 219 6.59 11.81 -5.32
CA VAL A 219 7.73 10.95 -5.01
C VAL A 219 7.41 9.52 -5.37
N ILE A 220 8.34 8.86 -6.06
CA ILE A 220 8.32 7.40 -6.21
C ILE A 220 9.36 6.77 -5.27
N MET A 221 9.00 5.64 -4.67
CA MET A 221 9.86 4.84 -3.79
C MET A 221 9.90 3.39 -4.27
N TYR A 222 11.10 2.81 -4.36
CA TYR A 222 11.31 1.43 -4.80
C TYR A 222 12.64 0.87 -4.29
N LEU A 223 12.81 -0.46 -4.35
CA LEU A 223 14.10 -1.12 -4.09
C LEU A 223 14.82 -1.37 -5.41
N GLU A 224 16.02 -0.77 -5.59
CA GLU A 224 16.78 -0.85 -6.84
C GLU A 224 17.12 -2.31 -7.22
N SER A 225 17.39 -3.16 -6.24
CA SER A 225 17.71 -4.57 -6.49
C SER A 225 16.52 -5.44 -6.92
N LEU A 226 15.28 -5.04 -6.61
CA LEU A 226 14.08 -5.85 -6.83
C LEU A 226 13.14 -5.29 -7.91
N VAL A 227 13.22 -4.00 -8.19
CA VAL A 227 12.29 -3.34 -9.11
C VAL A 227 12.44 -3.85 -10.53
N ASN A 228 11.30 -4.01 -11.23
CA ASN A 228 11.33 -4.20 -12.67
C ASN A 228 11.72 -2.89 -13.37
N LYS A 229 12.95 -2.83 -13.88
CA LYS A 229 13.50 -1.64 -14.54
C LYS A 229 12.67 -1.18 -15.74
N GLY A 230 12.07 -2.09 -16.50
CA GLY A 230 11.20 -1.73 -17.62
C GLY A 230 9.96 -0.96 -17.17
N VAL A 231 9.31 -1.41 -16.09
CA VAL A 231 8.15 -0.71 -15.52
C VAL A 231 8.56 0.63 -14.90
N LEU A 232 9.70 0.69 -14.23
CA LEU A 232 10.24 1.92 -13.65
C LEU A 232 10.49 3.00 -14.72
N GLU A 233 11.11 2.64 -15.85
CA GLU A 233 11.36 3.60 -16.94
C GLU A 233 10.06 4.07 -17.60
N ILE A 234 9.08 3.19 -17.79
CA ILE A 234 7.75 3.57 -18.30
C ILE A 234 7.09 4.58 -17.35
N LEU A 235 7.11 4.30 -16.04
CA LEU A 235 6.54 5.19 -15.03
C LEU A 235 7.26 6.55 -15.02
N ARG A 236 8.60 6.55 -15.03
CA ARG A 236 9.40 7.79 -15.07
C ARG A 236 9.09 8.63 -16.30
N LYS A 237 8.99 7.98 -17.47
CA LYS A 237 8.62 8.64 -18.74
C LYS A 237 7.21 9.21 -18.67
N ARG A 238 6.24 8.45 -18.17
CA ARG A 238 4.84 8.90 -18.00
C ARG A 238 4.80 10.13 -17.09
N LEU A 239 5.33 10.04 -15.87
CA LEU A 239 5.42 11.14 -14.92
C LEU A 239 6.04 12.42 -15.52
N SER A 240 7.16 12.27 -16.23
CA SER A 240 7.87 13.42 -16.84
C SER A 240 7.14 14.03 -18.03
N SER A 241 6.21 13.29 -18.64
CA SER A 241 5.44 13.73 -19.82
C SER A 241 4.11 14.40 -19.47
N ILE A 242 3.68 14.35 -18.20
CA ILE A 242 2.41 14.91 -17.76
C ILE A 242 2.43 16.44 -17.93
N LYS A 243 1.52 16.94 -18.77
CA LYS A 243 1.26 18.37 -18.95
C LYS A 243 -0.16 18.67 -18.52
N THR A 244 -0.30 19.23 -17.33
CA THR A 244 -1.58 19.64 -16.72
C THR A 244 -1.40 20.94 -15.96
N ASP A 245 -2.48 21.70 -15.78
CA ASP A 245 -2.49 22.90 -14.95
C ASP A 245 -2.11 22.59 -13.49
N GLY A 246 -2.52 21.43 -12.98
CA GLY A 246 -2.24 21.06 -11.60
C GLY A 246 -2.62 19.64 -11.23
N ILE A 247 -2.02 19.18 -10.12
CA ILE A 247 -2.32 17.90 -9.47
C ILE A 247 -2.72 18.19 -8.03
N LEU A 248 -3.97 17.90 -7.68
CA LEU A 248 -4.48 18.12 -6.33
C LEU A 248 -4.35 16.89 -5.43
N ASN A 249 -4.27 15.70 -6.02
CA ASN A 249 -4.19 14.44 -5.29
C ASN A 249 -3.47 13.40 -6.16
N VAL A 250 -2.86 12.40 -5.53
CA VAL A 250 -2.18 11.29 -6.21
C VAL A 250 -3.14 10.51 -7.12
N SER A 251 -4.45 10.45 -6.83
CA SER A 251 -5.45 9.84 -7.73
C SER A 251 -5.48 10.43 -9.14
N TYR A 252 -5.11 11.70 -9.32
CA TYR A 252 -5.07 12.33 -10.65
C TYR A 252 -3.99 11.68 -11.53
N LEU A 253 -2.98 11.08 -10.91
CA LEU A 253 -1.93 10.36 -11.63
C LEU A 253 -2.41 9.01 -12.17
N GLU A 254 -3.51 8.46 -11.65
CA GLU A 254 -4.03 7.16 -12.09
C GLU A 254 -4.31 7.15 -13.59
N GLU A 255 -5.01 8.15 -14.11
CA GLU A 255 -5.36 8.27 -15.53
C GLU A 255 -4.12 8.28 -16.44
N PHE A 256 -3.01 8.87 -15.98
CA PHE A 256 -1.76 8.91 -16.75
C PHE A 256 -0.97 7.59 -16.68
N PHE A 257 -1.29 6.74 -15.71
CA PHE A 257 -0.62 5.47 -15.47
C PHE A 257 -1.38 4.27 -16.04
N GLU A 258 -2.68 4.37 -16.27
CA GLU A 258 -3.46 3.28 -16.84
C GLU A 258 -3.14 3.03 -18.31
N GLU A 259 -3.01 1.76 -18.68
CA GLU A 259 -2.81 1.35 -20.09
C GLU A 259 -4.14 1.12 -20.80
N SER A 260 -5.15 0.67 -20.05
CA SER A 260 -6.50 0.40 -20.56
C SER A 260 -7.54 1.22 -19.80
N PRO A 261 -7.74 2.52 -20.11
CA PRO A 261 -8.70 3.38 -19.38
C PRO A 261 -10.15 2.90 -19.44
N MET A 262 -10.49 2.09 -20.45
CA MET A 262 -11.84 1.49 -20.59
C MET A 262 -12.00 0.17 -19.82
N SER A 263 -10.94 -0.33 -19.19
CA SER A 263 -11.02 -1.53 -18.36
C SER A 263 -11.87 -1.23 -17.11
N PRO A 264 -12.90 -2.02 -16.81
CA PRO A 264 -13.63 -1.87 -15.55
C PRO A 264 -12.80 -2.35 -14.35
N PHE A 265 -11.69 -3.06 -14.59
CA PHE A 265 -10.80 -3.59 -13.56
C PHE A 265 -9.68 -2.60 -13.25
N PRO A 266 -9.41 -2.32 -11.95
CA PRO A 266 -8.33 -1.43 -11.55
C PRO A 266 -6.97 -1.99 -11.97
N GLN A 267 -6.14 -1.13 -12.54
CA GLN A 267 -4.75 -1.44 -12.91
C GLN A 267 -3.75 -0.99 -11.86
N ILE A 268 -4.19 -0.15 -10.91
CA ILE A 268 -3.37 0.45 -9.87
C ILE A 268 -4.02 0.16 -8.52
N MET A 269 -3.20 -0.16 -7.53
CA MET A 269 -3.68 -0.46 -6.19
C MET A 269 -3.47 0.76 -5.28
N TYR A 270 -4.58 1.28 -4.77
CA TYR A 270 -4.62 2.27 -3.71
C TYR A 270 -4.37 1.64 -2.36
N THR A 271 -3.61 2.32 -1.51
CA THR A 271 -3.43 1.91 -0.12
C THR A 271 -3.25 3.11 0.81
N GLU A 272 -4.04 3.16 1.87
CA GLU A 272 -3.83 4.11 2.98
C GLU A 272 -2.77 3.59 3.96
N ARG A 273 -2.41 2.31 3.84
CA ARG A 273 -1.57 1.60 4.80
C ARG A 273 -0.08 1.62 4.46
N THR A 274 0.70 1.93 5.48
CA THR A 274 2.17 1.89 5.45
C THR A 274 2.72 0.47 5.31
N ASP A 275 2.20 -0.50 6.07
CA ASP A 275 2.67 -1.88 6.07
C ASP A 275 2.42 -2.59 4.73
N ARG A 276 1.24 -2.38 4.13
CA ARG A 276 0.91 -2.88 2.79
C ARG A 276 1.85 -2.30 1.74
N THR A 277 2.15 -1.00 1.82
CA THR A 277 3.10 -0.34 0.91
C THR A 277 4.49 -0.93 1.03
N VAL A 278 4.99 -1.11 2.25
CA VAL A 278 6.28 -1.75 2.51
C VAL A 278 6.33 -3.16 1.94
N ALA A 279 5.30 -3.98 2.18
CA ALA A 279 5.25 -5.34 1.65
C ALA A 279 5.31 -5.35 0.11
N ASN A 280 4.62 -4.42 -0.54
CA ASN A 280 4.63 -4.31 -2.01
C ASN A 280 5.99 -3.83 -2.55
N ILE A 281 6.66 -2.90 -1.87
CA ILE A 281 8.03 -2.48 -2.23
C ILE A 281 9.00 -3.67 -2.09
N LEU A 282 8.88 -4.46 -1.03
CA LEU A 282 9.66 -5.69 -0.81
C LEU A 282 9.37 -6.79 -1.83
N GLU A 283 8.20 -6.76 -2.49
CA GLU A 283 7.87 -7.62 -3.64
C GLU A 283 8.40 -7.07 -4.98
N GLY A 284 9.13 -5.95 -4.98
CA GLY A 284 9.72 -5.34 -6.19
C GLY A 284 8.81 -4.35 -6.92
N ARG A 285 7.77 -3.83 -6.27
CA ARG A 285 6.86 -2.83 -6.84
C ARG A 285 7.29 -1.42 -6.48
N ILE A 286 6.70 -0.45 -7.17
CA ILE A 286 6.95 0.97 -7.00
C ILE A 286 5.76 1.58 -6.24
N ALA A 287 6.05 2.34 -5.20
CA ALA A 287 5.07 3.14 -4.50
C ALA A 287 5.16 4.60 -4.96
N VAL A 288 4.03 5.21 -5.30
CA VAL A 288 3.92 6.61 -5.73
C VAL A 288 3.12 7.39 -4.70
N PHE A 289 3.66 8.53 -4.33
CA PHE A 289 3.07 9.48 -3.37
C PHE A 289 2.98 10.85 -4.02
N ALA A 290 1.98 11.64 -3.65
CA ALA A 290 1.90 13.07 -3.98
C ALA A 290 1.61 13.88 -2.73
N GLU A 291 2.09 15.13 -2.69
CA GLU A 291 1.73 16.08 -1.64
C GLU A 291 0.21 16.30 -1.61
N GLY A 292 -0.39 16.27 -0.42
CA GLY A 292 -1.83 16.44 -0.22
C GLY A 292 -2.63 15.12 -0.17
N ALA A 293 -2.03 13.96 -0.44
CA ALA A 293 -2.73 12.69 -0.50
C ALA A 293 -2.46 11.78 0.71
N PRO A 294 -3.49 11.33 1.46
CA PRO A 294 -3.33 10.41 2.59
C PRO A 294 -3.28 8.92 2.18
N PHE A 295 -2.83 8.62 0.96
CA PHE A 295 -2.67 7.27 0.43
C PHE A 295 -1.57 7.20 -0.62
N ALA A 296 -1.12 5.99 -0.93
CA ALA A 296 -0.12 5.70 -1.97
C ALA A 296 -0.76 4.91 -3.13
N LEU A 297 -0.19 5.08 -4.32
CA LEU A 297 -0.46 4.21 -5.48
C LEU A 297 0.64 3.16 -5.60
N LEU A 298 0.28 1.90 -5.80
CA LEU A 298 1.21 0.80 -5.98
C LEU A 298 1.16 0.30 -7.43
N VAL A 299 2.33 0.31 -8.08
CA VAL A 299 2.48 0.01 -9.51
C VAL A 299 3.63 -0.99 -9.73
N PRO A 300 3.45 -2.02 -10.57
CA PRO A 300 2.20 -2.44 -11.18
C PRO A 300 1.34 -3.21 -10.16
N SER A 301 0.02 -3.22 -10.37
CA SER A 301 -0.89 -4.10 -9.64
C SER A 301 -1.33 -5.28 -10.52
N ILE A 302 -1.64 -6.41 -9.88
CA ILE A 302 -2.21 -7.58 -10.55
C ILE A 302 -3.56 -7.92 -9.93
N PHE A 303 -4.48 -8.46 -10.74
CA PHE A 303 -5.85 -8.70 -10.32
C PHE A 303 -5.99 -9.53 -9.03
N ALA A 304 -5.10 -10.53 -8.85
CA ALA A 304 -5.11 -11.40 -7.67
C ALA A 304 -4.88 -10.65 -6.35
N GLN A 305 -4.26 -9.47 -6.36
CA GLN A 305 -3.99 -8.70 -5.14
C GLN A 305 -5.21 -8.01 -4.57
N PHE A 306 -6.20 -7.72 -5.40
CA PHE A 306 -7.42 -7.08 -4.93
C PHE A 306 -8.26 -8.00 -4.02
N PHE A 307 -7.97 -9.31 -4.04
CA PHE A 307 -8.56 -10.31 -3.13
C PHE A 307 -7.72 -10.54 -1.87
N GLN A 308 -6.59 -9.84 -1.72
CA GLN A 308 -5.74 -9.92 -0.54
C GLN A 308 -6.08 -8.78 0.42
N SER A 309 -6.31 -9.15 1.67
CA SER A 309 -6.42 -8.21 2.77
C SER A 309 -5.07 -8.13 3.51
N PRO A 310 -4.68 -6.98 4.06
CA PRO A 310 -3.50 -6.88 4.92
C PRO A 310 -3.57 -7.86 6.11
N ASP A 311 -4.78 -8.15 6.63
CA ASP A 311 -5.01 -9.17 7.68
C ASP A 311 -4.52 -10.57 7.28
N ASP A 312 -4.47 -10.89 5.98
CA ASP A 312 -4.08 -12.22 5.50
C ASP A 312 -2.61 -12.53 5.85
N TYR A 313 -1.75 -11.51 5.88
CA TYR A 313 -0.33 -11.65 6.21
C TYR A 313 -0.08 -11.85 7.72
N TYR A 314 -1.04 -11.46 8.57
CA TYR A 314 -0.97 -11.64 10.03
C TYR A 314 -1.68 -12.91 10.51
N ASN A 315 -2.31 -13.66 9.59
CA ASN A 315 -3.02 -14.90 9.88
C ASN A 315 -2.24 -16.13 9.41
N ARG A 316 -2.61 -17.32 9.91
CA ARG A 316 -1.99 -18.56 9.43
C ARG A 316 -2.31 -18.75 7.94
N PRO A 317 -1.34 -19.19 7.12
CA PRO A 317 -1.52 -19.32 5.66
C PRO A 317 -2.75 -20.12 5.23
N ILE A 318 -3.13 -21.15 6.01
CA ILE A 318 -4.31 -21.98 5.73
C ILE A 318 -5.60 -21.16 5.81
N PHE A 319 -5.79 -20.38 6.88
CA PHE A 319 -6.96 -19.53 7.04
C PHE A 319 -6.99 -18.43 5.99
N ALA A 320 -5.85 -17.76 5.76
CA ALA A 320 -5.72 -16.73 4.73
C ALA A 320 -6.02 -17.26 3.31
N SER A 321 -5.64 -18.50 3.01
CA SER A 321 -5.92 -19.13 1.71
C SER A 321 -7.40 -19.47 1.55
N LEU A 322 -8.02 -20.02 2.61
CA LEU A 322 -9.46 -20.32 2.60
C LEU A 322 -10.31 -19.06 2.46
N THR A 323 -9.99 -18.00 3.22
CA THR A 323 -10.70 -16.71 3.09
C THR A 323 -10.52 -16.14 1.69
N ARG A 324 -9.31 -16.20 1.11
CA ARG A 324 -9.07 -15.77 -0.28
C ARG A 324 -9.94 -16.53 -1.29
N ILE A 325 -10.11 -17.84 -1.13
CA ILE A 325 -11.02 -18.64 -1.98
C ILE A 325 -12.47 -18.13 -1.84
N PHE A 326 -12.95 -17.90 -0.62
CA PHE A 326 -14.29 -17.34 -0.41
C PHE A 326 -14.47 -15.97 -1.04
N ARG A 327 -13.45 -15.10 -1.03
CA ARG A 327 -13.50 -13.79 -1.68
C ARG A 327 -13.58 -13.90 -3.20
N ILE A 328 -12.84 -14.83 -3.78
CA ILE A 328 -12.89 -15.10 -5.24
C ILE A 328 -14.27 -15.63 -5.61
N ILE A 329 -14.80 -16.62 -4.86
CA ILE A 329 -16.16 -17.14 -5.07
C ILE A 329 -17.19 -16.02 -4.91
N GLY A 330 -17.07 -15.21 -3.85
CA GLY A 330 -17.95 -14.08 -3.58
C GLY A 330 -17.96 -13.05 -4.70
N PHE A 331 -16.80 -12.76 -5.29
CA PHE A 331 -16.68 -11.89 -6.46
C PHE A 331 -17.40 -12.43 -7.68
N PHE A 332 -17.21 -13.72 -8.00
CA PHE A 332 -17.91 -14.34 -9.12
C PHE A 332 -19.43 -14.36 -8.88
N VAL A 333 -19.87 -14.78 -7.69
CA VAL A 333 -21.28 -14.76 -7.30
C VAL A 333 -21.87 -13.34 -7.43
N ALA A 334 -21.17 -12.33 -6.91
CA ALA A 334 -21.61 -10.94 -6.97
C ALA A 334 -21.69 -10.36 -8.39
N THR A 335 -20.97 -10.95 -9.34
CA THR A 335 -20.88 -10.45 -10.72
C THR A 335 -21.83 -11.23 -11.64
N THR A 336 -21.96 -12.55 -11.46
CA THR A 336 -22.67 -13.44 -12.40
C THR A 336 -24.02 -13.94 -11.91
N LEU A 337 -24.27 -14.03 -10.58
CA LEU A 337 -25.48 -14.67 -10.06
C LEU A 337 -26.79 -14.02 -10.55
N PRO A 338 -26.91 -12.68 -10.63
CA PRO A 338 -28.11 -12.05 -11.20
C PRO A 338 -28.34 -12.38 -12.67
N GLY A 339 -27.27 -12.42 -13.47
CA GLY A 339 -27.35 -12.83 -14.88
C GLY A 339 -27.75 -14.31 -15.03
N ILE A 340 -27.18 -15.20 -14.21
CA ILE A 340 -27.56 -16.62 -14.17
C ILE A 340 -29.05 -16.76 -13.81
N TYR A 341 -29.55 -15.99 -12.85
CA TYR A 341 -30.98 -15.99 -12.52
C TYR A 341 -31.84 -15.61 -13.72
N VAL A 342 -31.50 -14.55 -14.45
CA VAL A 342 -32.23 -14.13 -15.66
C VAL A 342 -32.18 -15.21 -16.74
N ALA A 343 -31.01 -15.75 -17.07
CA ALA A 343 -30.87 -16.77 -18.11
C ALA A 343 -31.64 -18.06 -17.79
N VAL A 344 -31.52 -18.57 -16.55
CA VAL A 344 -32.16 -19.82 -16.15
C VAL A 344 -33.69 -19.67 -16.06
N THR A 345 -34.18 -18.53 -15.57
CA THR A 345 -35.64 -18.32 -15.44
C THR A 345 -36.32 -17.90 -16.74
N THR A 346 -35.55 -17.44 -17.74
CA THR A 346 -36.08 -17.03 -19.06
C THR A 346 -35.95 -18.16 -20.09
N PHE A 347 -34.78 -18.78 -20.21
CA PHE A 347 -34.45 -19.67 -21.32
C PHE A 347 -34.14 -21.12 -20.90
N HIS A 348 -33.59 -21.34 -19.70
CA HIS A 348 -33.10 -22.66 -19.28
C HIS A 348 -33.77 -23.20 -18.02
N TYR A 349 -35.09 -23.09 -17.93
CA TYR A 349 -35.85 -23.52 -16.74
C TYR A 349 -35.70 -25.03 -16.44
N GLU A 350 -35.35 -25.82 -17.45
CA GLU A 350 -35.08 -27.27 -17.36
C GLU A 350 -33.88 -27.60 -16.47
N MET A 351 -32.95 -26.65 -16.27
CA MET A 351 -31.83 -26.82 -15.36
C MET A 351 -32.25 -26.80 -13.88
N ILE A 352 -33.45 -26.28 -13.58
CA ILE A 352 -33.96 -26.21 -12.23
C ILE A 352 -34.65 -27.54 -11.89
N PRO A 353 -34.28 -28.20 -10.78
CA PRO A 353 -35.01 -29.37 -10.30
C PRO A 353 -36.51 -29.09 -10.19
N SER A 354 -37.36 -29.99 -10.68
CA SER A 354 -38.82 -29.79 -10.75
C SER A 354 -39.46 -29.39 -9.41
N LYS A 355 -38.90 -29.89 -8.29
CA LYS A 355 -39.30 -29.52 -6.92
C LYS A 355 -39.13 -28.03 -6.58
N LEU A 356 -38.15 -27.37 -7.19
CA LEU A 356 -37.88 -25.94 -7.02
C LEU A 356 -38.54 -25.10 -8.13
N LEU A 357 -38.70 -25.66 -9.31
CA LEU A 357 -39.30 -24.97 -10.45
C LEU A 357 -40.75 -24.57 -10.20
N ILE A 358 -41.56 -25.44 -9.59
CA ILE A 358 -42.98 -25.17 -9.31
C ILE A 358 -43.13 -23.97 -8.35
N PRO A 359 -42.45 -23.92 -7.18
CA PRO A 359 -42.44 -22.74 -6.33
C PRO A 359 -41.93 -21.47 -7.03
N ILE A 360 -40.90 -21.57 -7.88
CA ILE A 360 -40.39 -20.42 -8.64
C ILE A 360 -41.47 -19.89 -9.58
N ALA A 361 -42.11 -20.76 -10.36
CA ALA A 361 -43.18 -20.37 -11.28
C ALA A 361 -44.37 -19.76 -10.53
N GLN A 362 -44.76 -20.32 -9.39
CA GLN A 362 -45.83 -19.76 -8.55
C GLN A 362 -45.46 -18.40 -7.96
N SER A 363 -44.22 -18.22 -7.50
CA SER A 363 -43.73 -16.95 -6.93
C SER A 363 -43.66 -15.82 -7.96
N ARG A 364 -43.73 -16.18 -9.26
CA ARG A 364 -43.70 -15.25 -10.39
C ARG A 364 -45.06 -15.13 -11.07
N ALA A 365 -46.05 -15.93 -10.66
CA ALA A 365 -47.39 -15.87 -11.20
C ALA A 365 -48.05 -14.54 -10.81
N GLY A 366 -48.33 -13.69 -11.81
CA GLY A 366 -48.95 -12.38 -11.60
C GLY A 366 -47.98 -11.21 -11.46
N LEU A 367 -46.67 -11.42 -11.63
CA LEU A 367 -45.72 -10.32 -11.73
C LEU A 367 -45.87 -9.61 -13.10
N PRO A 368 -45.84 -8.27 -13.14
CA PRO A 368 -46.03 -7.51 -14.38
C PRO A 368 -44.75 -7.45 -15.25
N PHE A 369 -43.58 -7.78 -14.68
CA PHE A 369 -42.28 -7.61 -15.33
C PHE A 369 -41.63 -8.95 -15.72
N SER A 370 -40.82 -8.90 -16.79
CA SER A 370 -39.94 -10.00 -17.18
C SER A 370 -38.80 -10.19 -16.15
N PRO A 371 -38.15 -11.37 -16.06
CA PRO A 371 -37.00 -11.56 -15.16
C PRO A 371 -35.91 -10.51 -15.36
N LEU A 372 -35.65 -10.17 -16.63
CA LEU A 372 -34.67 -9.17 -17.03
C LEU A 372 -35.03 -7.79 -16.47
N THR A 373 -36.25 -7.31 -16.74
CA THR A 373 -36.72 -5.99 -16.30
C THR A 373 -36.77 -5.89 -14.79
N GLU A 374 -37.28 -6.93 -14.12
CA GLU A 374 -37.37 -7.04 -12.67
C GLU A 374 -35.97 -6.94 -12.02
N THR A 375 -35.01 -7.72 -12.53
CA THR A 375 -33.62 -7.74 -12.04
C THR A 375 -32.93 -6.39 -12.24
N LEU A 376 -33.06 -5.76 -13.42
CA LEU A 376 -32.45 -4.46 -13.70
C LEU A 376 -33.01 -3.35 -12.80
N LEU A 377 -34.32 -3.32 -12.57
CA LEU A 377 -34.95 -2.32 -11.70
C LEU A 377 -34.47 -2.47 -10.26
N MET A 378 -34.41 -3.70 -9.74
CA MET A 378 -33.96 -3.92 -8.37
C MET A 378 -32.45 -3.69 -8.19
N GLU A 379 -31.62 -4.09 -9.15
CA GLU A 379 -30.18 -3.80 -9.13
C GLU A 379 -29.92 -2.29 -9.16
N ALA A 380 -30.61 -1.55 -10.02
CA ALA A 380 -30.53 -0.09 -10.03
C ALA A 380 -30.97 0.52 -8.69
N THR A 381 -32.03 -0.01 -8.09
CA THR A 381 -32.51 0.44 -6.77
C THR A 381 -31.48 0.22 -5.68
N VAL A 382 -30.81 -0.94 -5.66
CA VAL A 382 -29.74 -1.26 -4.70
C VAL A 382 -28.57 -0.29 -4.85
N GLU A 383 -28.16 0.02 -6.09
CA GLU A 383 -27.06 0.95 -6.32
C GLU A 383 -27.43 2.40 -5.93
N ILE A 384 -28.67 2.86 -6.20
CA ILE A 384 -29.17 4.16 -5.72
C ILE A 384 -29.13 4.22 -4.18
N LEU A 385 -29.61 3.17 -3.50
CA LEU A 385 -29.61 3.10 -2.05
C LEU A 385 -28.20 3.12 -1.48
N ARG A 386 -27.27 2.41 -2.12
CA ARG A 386 -25.88 2.38 -1.67
C ARG A 386 -25.20 3.73 -1.83
N GLU A 387 -25.37 4.39 -2.97
CA GLU A 387 -24.82 5.71 -3.24
C GLU A 387 -25.37 6.76 -2.25
N ALA A 388 -26.65 6.67 -1.92
CA ALA A 388 -27.25 7.50 -0.88
C ALA A 388 -26.65 7.21 0.52
N SER A 389 -26.44 5.93 0.84
CA SER A 389 -25.94 5.51 2.16
C SER A 389 -24.50 5.95 2.43
N ILE A 390 -23.61 5.93 1.42
CA ILE A 390 -22.19 6.27 1.57
C ILE A 390 -21.98 7.77 1.81
N ARG A 391 -22.89 8.61 1.31
CA ARG A 391 -22.82 10.08 1.47
C ARG A 391 -23.34 10.58 2.82
N LEU A 392 -23.95 9.70 3.61
CA LEU A 392 -24.54 10.06 4.90
C LEU A 392 -23.63 9.68 6.07
N PRO A 393 -23.61 10.48 7.15
CA PRO A 393 -22.84 10.15 8.35
C PRO A 393 -23.22 8.77 8.93
N GLY A 394 -22.23 8.08 9.50
CA GLY A 394 -22.26 6.62 9.74
C GLY A 394 -23.56 6.00 10.27
N THR A 395 -24.18 6.57 11.31
CA THR A 395 -25.43 6.02 11.88
C THR A 395 -26.64 6.19 10.96
N ILE A 396 -26.71 7.30 10.23
CA ILE A 396 -27.77 7.60 9.27
C ILE A 396 -27.58 6.73 8.03
N GLY A 397 -26.36 6.62 7.51
CA GLY A 397 -26.04 5.76 6.37
C GLY A 397 -26.39 4.29 6.63
N GLN A 398 -26.04 3.75 7.80
CA GLN A 398 -26.42 2.39 8.21
C GLN A 398 -27.95 2.21 8.28
N THR A 399 -28.66 3.20 8.83
CA THR A 399 -30.12 3.13 8.97
C THR A 399 -30.80 3.18 7.61
N ILE A 400 -30.37 4.07 6.70
CA ILE A 400 -30.89 4.08 5.32
C ILE A 400 -30.57 2.79 4.59
N GLY A 401 -29.39 2.19 4.80
CA GLY A 401 -29.06 0.89 4.23
C GLY A 401 -30.02 -0.22 4.69
N ILE A 402 -30.28 -0.30 6.00
CA ILE A 402 -31.19 -1.33 6.58
C ILE A 402 -32.64 -1.08 6.16
N VAL A 403 -33.13 0.15 6.33
CA VAL A 403 -34.50 0.53 5.99
C VAL A 403 -34.71 0.42 4.48
N GLY A 404 -33.78 0.89 3.67
CA GLY A 404 -33.83 0.79 2.22
C GLY A 404 -33.89 -0.67 1.76
N ALA A 405 -32.97 -1.52 2.20
CA ALA A 405 -32.95 -2.93 1.80
C ALA A 405 -34.20 -3.70 2.27
N LEU A 406 -34.62 -3.52 3.53
CA LEU A 406 -35.75 -4.25 4.10
C LEU A 406 -37.09 -3.71 3.58
N VAL A 407 -37.33 -2.40 3.66
CA VAL A 407 -38.62 -1.79 3.33
C VAL A 407 -38.86 -1.83 1.83
N ILE A 408 -37.87 -1.52 0.99
CA ILE A 408 -38.06 -1.56 -0.45
C ILE A 408 -38.15 -3.00 -0.94
N GLY A 409 -37.33 -3.92 -0.41
CA GLY A 409 -37.44 -5.34 -0.73
C GLY A 409 -38.80 -5.93 -0.36
N ASP A 410 -39.25 -5.72 0.88
CA ASP A 410 -40.55 -6.22 1.36
C ASP A 410 -41.73 -5.56 0.64
N ALA A 411 -41.68 -4.24 0.42
CA ALA A 411 -42.72 -3.53 -0.31
C ALA A 411 -42.81 -3.98 -1.77
N ALA A 412 -41.66 -4.17 -2.44
CA ALA A 412 -41.63 -4.63 -3.83
C ALA A 412 -42.21 -6.04 -3.98
N VAL A 413 -41.95 -6.93 -3.02
CA VAL A 413 -42.54 -8.27 -2.97
C VAL A 413 -44.04 -8.21 -2.70
N LYS A 414 -44.48 -7.45 -1.69
CA LYS A 414 -45.91 -7.30 -1.34
C LYS A 414 -46.73 -6.63 -2.44
N ALA A 415 -46.13 -5.71 -3.18
CA ALA A 415 -46.74 -5.06 -4.33
C ALA A 415 -46.77 -5.96 -5.58
N ASN A 416 -46.26 -7.21 -5.51
CA ASN A 416 -46.08 -8.10 -6.66
C ASN A 416 -45.34 -7.44 -7.82
N LEU A 417 -44.38 -6.57 -7.52
CA LEU A 417 -43.50 -5.98 -8.53
C LEU A 417 -42.28 -6.87 -8.79
N VAL A 418 -41.85 -7.62 -7.77
CA VAL A 418 -40.67 -8.49 -7.83
C VAL A 418 -40.92 -9.81 -7.10
N SER A 419 -40.25 -10.86 -7.54
CA SER A 419 -40.30 -12.19 -6.96
C SER A 419 -39.50 -12.26 -5.66
N PRO A 420 -39.99 -12.97 -4.63
CA PRO A 420 -39.23 -13.24 -3.41
C PRO A 420 -37.86 -13.90 -3.68
N ILE A 421 -37.76 -14.67 -4.75
CA ILE A 421 -36.54 -15.41 -5.12
C ILE A 421 -35.47 -14.47 -5.68
N LEU A 422 -35.87 -13.46 -6.46
CA LEU A 422 -34.95 -12.41 -6.89
C LEU A 422 -34.37 -11.68 -5.67
N VAL A 423 -35.18 -11.35 -4.66
CA VAL A 423 -34.69 -10.69 -3.45
C VAL A 423 -33.60 -11.51 -2.75
N ILE A 424 -33.76 -12.84 -2.68
CA ILE A 424 -32.72 -13.74 -2.14
C ILE A 424 -31.45 -13.69 -2.99
N VAL A 425 -31.59 -13.76 -4.32
CA VAL A 425 -30.46 -13.66 -5.26
C VAL A 425 -29.69 -12.35 -5.06
N LEU A 426 -30.39 -11.23 -4.93
CA LEU A 426 -29.77 -9.92 -4.71
C LEU A 426 -29.09 -9.86 -3.34
N ALA A 427 -29.69 -10.41 -2.28
CA ALA A 427 -29.07 -10.47 -0.96
C ALA A 427 -27.73 -11.22 -0.99
N ILE A 428 -27.70 -12.40 -1.65
CA ILE A 428 -26.46 -13.19 -1.81
C ILE A 428 -25.43 -12.41 -2.64
N THR A 429 -25.87 -11.74 -3.70
CA THR A 429 -25.03 -10.92 -4.59
C THR A 429 -24.37 -9.76 -3.83
N ILE A 430 -25.14 -9.05 -3.00
CA ILE A 430 -24.66 -7.96 -2.15
C ILE A 430 -23.63 -8.48 -1.14
N LEU A 431 -23.95 -9.58 -0.44
CA LEU A 431 -23.04 -10.22 0.52
C LEU A 431 -21.73 -10.66 -0.13
N GLY A 432 -21.82 -11.26 -1.33
CA GLY A 432 -20.66 -11.61 -2.14
C GLY A 432 -19.77 -10.39 -2.45
N SER A 433 -20.38 -9.26 -2.81
CA SER A 433 -19.64 -8.03 -3.14
C SER A 433 -18.87 -7.43 -1.97
N PHE A 434 -19.35 -7.64 -0.74
CA PHE A 434 -18.69 -7.18 0.50
C PHE A 434 -17.53 -8.06 0.94
N THR A 435 -17.37 -9.24 0.35
CA THR A 435 -16.19 -10.07 0.63
C THR A 435 -14.91 -9.50 0.02
N VAL A 436 -15.03 -8.67 -1.04
CA VAL A 436 -13.89 -8.07 -1.75
C VAL A 436 -13.30 -6.95 -0.88
N PRO A 437 -12.05 -7.07 -0.40
CA PRO A 437 -11.48 -6.14 0.59
C PRO A 437 -11.07 -4.80 -0.03
N ASN A 438 -10.83 -4.75 -1.34
CA ASN A 438 -10.47 -3.52 -2.03
C ASN A 438 -11.71 -2.85 -2.63
N TYR A 439 -11.93 -1.58 -2.31
CA TYR A 439 -13.07 -0.80 -2.77
C TYR A 439 -13.17 -0.71 -4.30
N ASN A 440 -12.06 -0.40 -4.99
CA ASN A 440 -12.05 -0.25 -6.45
C ASN A 440 -12.36 -1.56 -7.17
N ALA A 441 -11.86 -2.70 -6.67
CA ALA A 441 -12.21 -3.99 -7.23
C ALA A 441 -13.67 -4.39 -6.95
N SER A 442 -14.23 -3.99 -5.80
CA SER A 442 -15.67 -4.12 -5.54
C SER A 442 -16.48 -3.30 -6.54
N LEU A 443 -16.05 -2.09 -6.89
CA LEU A 443 -16.68 -1.26 -7.92
C LEU A 443 -16.70 -1.97 -9.29
N SER A 444 -15.59 -2.62 -9.68
CA SER A 444 -15.51 -3.39 -10.92
C SER A 444 -16.60 -4.47 -11.02
N SER A 445 -16.83 -5.23 -9.94
CA SER A 445 -17.89 -6.24 -9.92
C SER A 445 -19.29 -5.67 -10.14
N ARG A 446 -19.52 -4.43 -9.68
CA ARG A 446 -20.83 -3.75 -9.80
C ARG A 446 -21.07 -3.29 -11.23
N ILE A 447 -20.06 -2.67 -11.84
CA ILE A 447 -20.13 -2.19 -13.23
C ILE A 447 -20.30 -3.37 -14.18
N MET A 448 -19.55 -4.46 -13.97
CA MET A 448 -19.62 -5.67 -14.82
C MET A 448 -20.97 -6.39 -14.75
N ARG A 449 -21.72 -6.22 -13.65
CA ARG A 449 -22.99 -6.92 -13.42
C ARG A 449 -24.07 -6.52 -14.44
N PHE A 450 -24.21 -5.24 -14.75
CA PHE A 450 -25.26 -4.76 -15.66
C PHE A 450 -25.12 -5.30 -17.09
N PRO A 451 -23.94 -5.23 -17.75
CA PRO A 451 -23.73 -5.87 -19.04
C PRO A 451 -24.03 -7.37 -18.99
N ILE A 452 -23.64 -8.08 -17.93
CA ILE A 452 -23.89 -9.53 -17.80
C ILE A 452 -25.39 -9.82 -17.71
N ILE A 453 -26.15 -9.06 -16.93
CA ILE A 453 -27.61 -9.20 -16.83
C ILE A 453 -28.27 -8.98 -18.20
N ILE A 454 -27.87 -7.92 -18.90
CA ILE A 454 -28.41 -7.59 -20.22
C ILE A 454 -28.11 -8.72 -21.20
N LEU A 455 -26.84 -9.15 -21.29
CA LEU A 455 -26.45 -10.25 -22.17
C LEU A 455 -27.22 -11.53 -21.85
N ALA A 456 -27.39 -11.89 -20.58
CA ALA A 456 -28.16 -13.05 -20.16
C ALA A 456 -29.67 -12.99 -20.47
N GLY A 457 -30.21 -11.79 -20.74
CA GLY A 457 -31.60 -11.59 -21.13
C GLY A 457 -31.83 -11.63 -22.64
N TYR A 458 -30.78 -11.52 -23.46
CA TYR A 458 -30.86 -11.44 -24.92
C TYR A 458 -30.11 -12.54 -25.67
N LEU A 459 -29.06 -13.11 -25.07
CA LEU A 459 -28.30 -14.26 -25.56
C LEU A 459 -28.75 -15.51 -24.80
#